data_AF-A0A0A0CX60-F1
#
_entry.id   AF-A0A0A0CX60-F1
#
_cell.length_a   1.000
_cell.length_b   1.000
_cell.length_c   1.000
_cell.angle_alpha   90.00
_cell.angle_beta   90.00
_cell.angle_gamma   90.00
#
_symmetry.space_group_name_H-M   'P 1'
#
loop_
_entity.id
_entity.type
_entity.pdbx_description
1 polymer ?
#
loop_
_entity_poly.entity_id
_entity_poly.type
_entity_poly.pdbx_seq_one_letter_code
_entity_poly.pdbx_strand_id
1 'polypeptide(L)' 'MSGDLRLRPIREADLDAVRRLQADSFAALAGDIHSPAQIAAHVDLIMAPDYAGELLSNNLLVAEAPDGAVVATAG' A
#
# COMPACT_ATOMS: atom_id res chain seq x y z
N MET A 1 7.43 -13.57 -14.49
CA MET A 1 8.82 -13.06 -14.64
C MET A 1 9.09 -12.18 -13.43
N SER A 2 10.08 -12.51 -12.61
CA SER A 2 10.58 -11.57 -11.60
C SER A 2 11.47 -10.57 -12.36
N GLY A 3 10.87 -9.52 -12.91
CA GLY A 3 11.65 -8.39 -13.43
C GLY A 3 12.45 -7.75 -12.29
N ASP A 4 13.55 -7.07 -12.62
CA ASP A 4 14.34 -6.33 -11.64
C ASP A 4 13.44 -5.29 -10.93
N LEU A 5 13.03 -5.61 -9.70
CA LEU A 5 12.31 -4.68 -8.84
C LEU A 5 13.32 -3.75 -8.18
N ARG A 6 13.09 -2.45 -8.30
CA ARG A 6 13.90 -1.45 -7.61
C ARG A 6 13.28 -1.15 -6.25
N LEU A 7 14.05 -1.41 -5.19
CA LEU A 7 13.69 -0.97 -3.84
C LEU A 7 14.13 0.46 -3.61
N ARG A 8 13.25 1.28 -3.03
CA ARG A 8 13.54 2.67 -2.66
C ARG A 8 12.60 3.17 -1.56
N PRO A 9 12.96 4.23 -0.82
CA PRO A 9 12.01 4.94 0.04
C PRO A 9 10.78 5.43 -0.73
N ILE A 10 9.64 5.51 -0.04
CA ILE A 10 8.42 6.15 -0.53
C ILE A 10 8.66 7.64 -0.83
N ARG A 11 7.94 8.18 -1.80
CA ARG A 11 7.86 9.59 -2.15
C ARG A 11 6.41 10.05 -2.15
N GLU A 12 6.19 11.36 -2.06
CA GLU A 12 4.84 11.95 -2.15
C GLU A 12 4.07 11.49 -3.40
N ALA A 13 4.75 11.36 -4.54
CA ALA A 13 4.15 10.91 -5.80
C ALA A 13 3.62 9.45 -5.75
N ASP A 14 4.05 8.65 -4.78
CA ASP A 14 3.64 7.25 -4.65
C ASP A 14 2.39 7.08 -3.77
N LEU A 15 1.97 8.10 -3.03
CA LEU A 15 0.98 7.99 -1.94
C LEU A 15 -0.35 7.38 -2.39
N ASP A 16 -0.85 7.80 -3.55
CA ASP A 16 -2.11 7.28 -4.08
C ASP A 16 -1.98 5.81 -4.50
N ALA A 17 -0.85 5.44 -5.11
CA ALA A 17 -0.59 4.06 -5.52
C ALA A 17 -0.40 3.15 -4.30
N VAL A 18 0.34 3.60 -3.29
CA VAL A 18 0.57 2.87 -2.04
C VAL A 18 -0.72 2.63 -1.28
N ARG A 19 -1.56 3.66 -1.10
CA ARG A 19 -2.86 3.51 -0.40
C ARG A 19 -3.76 2.50 -1.09
N ARG A 20 -3.89 2.59 -2.41
CA ARG A 20 -4.67 1.62 -3.19
C ARG A 20 -4.10 0.21 -3.04
N LEU A 21 -2.79 0.06 -3.21
CA LEU A 21 -2.13 -1.23 -3.09
C LEU A 21 -2.33 -1.88 -1.71
N GLN A 22 -2.22 -1.11 -0.63
CA GLN A 22 -2.43 -1.62 0.73
C GLN A 22 -3.90 -1.99 0.99
N ALA A 23 -4.84 -1.14 0.56
CA ALA A 23 -6.27 -1.41 0.68
C ALA A 23 -6.67 -2.68 -0.09
N ASP A 24 -6.25 -2.79 -1.35
CA ASP A 24 -6.52 -3.95 -2.21
C ASP A 24 -5.88 -5.22 -1.64
N SER A 25 -4.64 -5.13 -1.16
CA SER A 25 -3.95 -6.27 -0.55
C SER A 25 -4.65 -6.74 0.72
N PHE A 26 -5.07 -5.82 1.60
CA PHE A 26 -5.76 -6.18 2.83
C PHE A 26 -7.11 -6.84 2.53
N ALA A 27 -7.90 -6.26 1.62
CA ALA A 27 -9.19 -6.81 1.23
C ALA A 27 -9.08 -8.21 0.59
N ALA A 28 -8.03 -8.45 -0.21
CA ALA A 28 -7.81 -9.73 -0.87
C ALA A 28 -7.29 -10.83 0.07
N LEU A 29 -6.46 -10.48 1.07
CA LEU A 29 -5.73 -11.46 1.87
C LEU A 29 -6.31 -11.70 3.26
N ALA A 30 -7.10 -10.77 3.81
CA ALA A 30 -7.57 -10.84 5.19
C ALA A 30 -8.97 -11.48 5.35
N GLY A 31 -9.59 -11.95 4.26
CA GLY A 31 -10.95 -12.47 4.23
C GLY A 31 -11.22 -13.64 5.17
N ASP A 32 -10.23 -14.50 5.41
CA ASP A 32 -10.36 -15.67 6.30
C ASP A 32 -10.16 -15.30 7.79
N ILE A 33 -9.73 -14.08 8.09
CA ILE A 33 -9.36 -13.62 9.44
C ILE A 33 -10.35 -12.56 9.96
N HIS A 34 -10.90 -11.75 9.06
CA HIS A 34 -11.72 -10.60 9.39
C HIS A 34 -13.10 -10.67 8.74
N SER A 35 -14.11 -10.16 9.44
CA SER A 35 -15.43 -9.98 8.87
C SER A 35 -15.41 -8.93 7.74
N PRO A 36 -16.37 -8.97 6.80
CA PRO A 36 -16.49 -7.96 5.75
C PRO A 36 -16.55 -6.52 6.29
N ALA A 37 -17.21 -6.31 7.43
CA ALA A 37 -17.31 -4.98 8.05
C ALA A 37 -15.95 -4.49 8.61
N GLN A 38 -15.14 -5.38 9.17
CA GLN A 38 -13.79 -5.05 9.63
C GLN A 38 -12.85 -4.73 8.45
N ILE A 39 -12.98 -5.48 7.35
CA ILE A 39 -12.22 -5.21 6.12
C ILE A 39 -12.60 -3.85 5.55
N ALA A 40 -13.90 -3.56 5.42
CA ALA A 40 -14.37 -2.26 4.95
C ALA A 40 -13.85 -1.11 5.82
N ALA A 41 -13.94 -1.24 7.15
CA ALA A 41 -13.45 -0.21 8.06
C ALA A 41 -11.93 0.03 7.95
N HIS A 42 -11.14 -1.03 7.70
CA HIS A 42 -9.70 -0.89 7.51
C HIS A 42 -9.34 -0.24 6.17
N VAL A 43 -10.06 -0.61 5.11
CA VAL A 43 -9.94 0.03 3.78
C VAL A 43 -10.28 1.51 3.87
N ASP A 44 -11.36 1.87 4.55
CA ASP A 44 -11.76 3.27 4.76
C ASP A 44 -10.67 4.06 5.51
N LEU A 45 -10.02 3.43 6.50
CA LEU A 45 -8.90 4.03 7.22
C LEU A 45 -7.70 4.29 6.31
N ILE A 46 -7.30 3.34 5.46
CA ILE A 46 -6.19 3.51 4.52
C ILE A 46 -6.48 4.62 3.50
N MET A 47 -7.74 4.71 3.04
CA MET A 47 -8.15 5.66 2.02
C MET A 47 -8.44 7.06 2.56
N ALA A 48 -8.47 7.24 3.88
CA ALA A 48 -8.66 8.54 4.49
C ALA A 48 -7.58 9.54 4.04
N PRO A 49 -7.91 10.84 3.88
CA PRO A 49 -6.95 11.86 3.46
C PRO A 49 -5.71 11.92 4.36
N ASP A 50 -5.90 11.80 5.68
CA ASP A 50 -4.85 11.96 6.67
C ASP A 50 -3.86 10.78 6.70
N TYR A 51 -4.26 9.60 6.21
CA TYR A 51 -3.41 8.41 6.15
C TYR A 51 -2.18 8.63 5.26
N ALA A 52 -2.29 9.49 4.25
CA ALA A 52 -1.18 9.83 3.37
C ALA A 52 0.00 10.48 4.12
N GLY A 53 -0.28 11.29 5.16
CA GLY A 53 0.75 11.89 6.00
C GLY A 53 1.51 10.86 6.84
N GLU A 54 0.81 9.84 7.33
CA GLU A 54 1.39 8.75 8.12
C GLU A 54 2.31 7.84 7.29
N LEU A 55 2.07 7.72 5.98
CA LEU A 55 2.92 6.92 5.10
C LEU A 55 4.31 7.54 4.91
N LEU A 56 4.43 8.87 4.97
CA LEU A 56 5.72 9.56 4.84
C LEU A 56 6.49 9.62 6.17
N SER A 57 5.79 9.52 7.31
CA SER A 57 6.40 9.57 8.64
C SER A 57 7.01 8.22 9.05
N ASN A 58 6.46 7.12 8.54
CA ASN A 58 7.00 5.77 8.72
C ASN A 58 7.99 5.47 7.59
N ASN A 59 9.18 4.94 7.90
CA ASN A 59 10.27 4.65 6.93
C ASN A 59 9.91 3.56 5.89
N LEU A 60 8.85 3.79 5.11
CA LEU A 60 8.27 2.85 4.17
C LEU A 60 9.17 2.71 2.94
N LEU A 61 9.44 1.47 2.58
CA LEU A 61 10.05 1.10 1.32
C LEU A 61 8.97 0.68 0.33
N VAL A 62 9.19 1.02 -0.94
CA VAL A 62 8.39 0.57 -2.06
C VAL A 62 9.24 -0.25 -3.02
N ALA A 63 8.62 -1.25 -3.65
CA ALA A 63 9.18 -1.96 -4.78
C ALA A 63 8.57 -1.42 -6.07
N GLU A 64 9.41 -0.90 -6.95
CA GLU A 64 9.04 -0.34 -8.25
C GLU A 64 9.39 -1.32 -9.37
N ALA A 65 8.42 -1.64 -10.22
CA ALA A 65 8.61 -2.45 -11.42
C ALA A 65 9.30 -1.62 -12.54
N PRO A 66 9.85 -2.26 -13.59
CA PRO A 66 10.55 -1.55 -14.67
C PRO A 66 9.71 -0.52 -15.44
N ASP A 67 8.39 -0.63 -15.40
CA ASP A 67 7.43 0.33 -15.97
C ASP A 67 7.11 1.52 -15.04
N GLY A 68 7.72 1.55 -13.85
CA GLY A 68 7.51 2.58 -12.83
C GLY A 68 6.35 2.28 -11.87
N ALA A 69 5.65 1.15 -12.02
CA ALA A 69 4.54 0.80 -11.13
C ALA A 69 5.04 0.39 -9.74
N VAL A 70 4.41 0.90 -8.68
CA VAL A 70 4.62 0.41 -7.31
C VAL A 70 3.84 -0.88 -7.13
N VAL A 71 4.53 -1.98 -6.83
CA VAL A 71 3.94 -3.33 -6.75
C VAL A 71 3.98 -3.97 -5.37
N ALA A 72 4.78 -3.41 -4.45
CA ALA A 72 4.83 -3.85 -3.05
C ALA A 72 5.27 -2.70 -2.15
N THR A 73 4.88 -2.76 -0.87
CA THR A 73 5.39 -1.90 0.19
C THR A 73 5.81 -2.70 1.42
N ALA A 74 6.72 -2.15 2.22
CA ALA A 74 7.13 -2.70 3.50
C ALA A 74 7.56 -1.59 4.46
N GLY A 75 7.14 -1.66 5.73
CA GLY A 75 7.50 -0.73 6.81
C GLY A 75 6.83 -1.09 8.12
#